data_AF-A0A968VBN0-F1
#
_entry.id   AF-A0A968VBN0-F1
#
_cell.length_a   1.000
_cell.length_b   1.000
_cell.length_c   1.000
_cell.angle_alpha   90.00
_cell.angle_beta   90.00
_cell.angle_gamma   90.00
#
_symmetry.space_group_name_H-M   'P 1'
#
loop_
_entity.id
_entity.type
_entity.pdbx_description
1 polymer ?
#
loop_
_entity_poly.entity_id
_entity_poly.type
_entity_poly.pdbx_seq_one_letter_code
_entity_poly.pdbx_strand_id
1 'polypeptide(L)'
;MFLNACHSQTQAKAISELGLITIGTSDEIVSAAAQDFASGFYRYLSQQPEVDILVALQKGKTRAARHEENLDELISVYSNGVKIF
;
A
#
# COMPACT_ATOMS: atom_id res chain seq x y z
N MET A 1 -4.06 6.70 -3.64
CA MET A 1 -2.72 7.32 -3.49
C MET A 1 -1.85 6.40 -2.64
N PHE A 2 -0.60 6.14 -3.03
CA PHE A 2 0.33 5.35 -2.22
C PHE A 2 1.46 6.23 -1.72
N LEU A 3 1.62 6.31 -0.40
CA LEU A 3 2.75 6.96 0.26
C LEU A 3 3.85 5.92 0.46
N ASN A 4 4.77 5.81 -0.50
CA ASN A 4 5.90 4.89 -0.41
C ASN A 4 7.01 5.46 0.49
N ALA A 5 6.66 5.71 1.75
CA ALA A 5 7.52 6.31 2.76
C ALA A 5 7.27 5.64 4.11
N CYS A 6 8.34 5.42 4.88
CA CYS A 6 8.28 4.85 6.22
C CYS A 6 7.42 5.73 7.15
N HIS A 7 6.71 5.11 8.10
CA HIS A 7 5.86 5.79 9.09
C HIS A 7 4.82 6.77 8.50
N SER A 8 4.32 6.49 7.30
CA SER A 8 3.35 7.33 6.60
C SER A 8 1.89 7.08 7.00
N GLN A 9 1.60 6.18 7.93
CA GLN A 9 0.23 5.76 8.30
C GLN A 9 -0.67 6.92 8.73
N THR A 10 -0.21 7.81 9.62
CA THR A 10 -1.02 8.95 10.08
C THR A 10 -1.32 9.92 8.94
N GLN A 11 -0.36 10.13 8.04
CA GLN A 11 -0.57 10.96 6.84
C GLN A 11 -1.56 10.31 5.88
N ALA A 12 -1.44 9.00 5.66
CA ALA A 12 -2.37 8.25 4.82
C ALA A 12 -3.81 8.33 5.35
N LYS A 13 -3.99 8.20 6.67
CA LYS A 13 -5.29 8.39 7.31
C LYS A 13 -5.86 9.78 7.06
N ALA A 14 -5.08 10.84 7.35
CA ALA A 14 -5.53 12.22 7.18
C ALA A 14 -5.90 12.55 5.72
N ILE A 15 -5.09 12.11 4.75
CA ILE A 15 -5.39 12.31 3.32
C ILE A 15 -6.67 11.58 2.91
N SER A 16 -6.91 10.40 3.48
CA SER A 16 -8.11 9.62 3.14
C SER A 16 -9.42 10.28 3.54
N GLU A 17 -9.40 11.23 4.49
CA GLU A 17 -10.58 12.01 4.89
C GLU A 17 -11.08 12.93 3.77
N LEU A 18 -10.26 13.18 2.74
CA LEU A 18 -10.63 13.92 1.53
C LEU A 18 -11.39 13.07 0.48
N GLY A 19 -11.82 11.86 0.85
CA GLY A 19 -12.50 10.92 -0.06
C GLY A 19 -11.56 10.12 -0.96
N LEU A 20 -10.25 10.10 -0.64
CA LEU A 20 -9.24 9.35 -1.40
C LEU A 20 -8.93 8.01 -0.72
N ILE A 21 -8.79 6.94 -1.51
CA ILE A 21 -8.18 5.71 -1.00
C ILE A 21 -6.67 5.95 -0.87
N THR A 22 -6.12 5.80 0.32
CA THR A 22 -4.71 6.09 0.59
C THR A 22 -4.01 4.93 1.28
N ILE A 23 -2.80 4.60 0.84
CA ILE A 23 -1.97 3.51 1.36
C ILE A 23 -0.77 4.14 2.07
N GLY A 24 -0.46 3.67 3.27
CA GLY A 24 0.71 4.10 4.04
C GLY A 24 1.29 2.98 4.88
N THR A 25 2.45 3.24 5.48
CA THR A 25 3.17 2.27 6.30
C THR A 25 3.19 2.67 7.78
N SER A 26 3.00 1.72 8.69
CA SER A 26 3.08 1.96 10.15
C SER A 26 4.53 2.11 10.60
N ASP A 27 5.45 1.40 9.96
CA ASP A 27 6.87 1.38 10.27
C ASP A 27 7.74 1.49 9.01
N GLU A 28 9.04 1.34 9.19
CA GLU A 28 10.02 1.10 8.14
C GLU A 28 9.74 -0.20 7.40
N ILE A 29 9.97 -0.18 6.09
CA ILE A 29 9.97 -1.37 5.22
C ILE A 29 11.30 -1.39 4.52
N VAL A 30 11.94 -2.56 4.45
CA VAL A 30 13.22 -2.67 3.75
C VAL A 30 13.10 -2.21 2.29
N SER A 31 14.10 -1.49 1.78
CA SER A 31 14.01 -0.84 0.47
C SER A 31 13.68 -1.79 -0.68
N ALA A 32 14.17 -3.04 -0.63
CA ALA A 32 13.85 -4.06 -1.61
C ALA A 32 12.35 -4.41 -1.61
N ALA A 33 11.76 -4.61 -0.41
CA ALA A 33 10.34 -4.87 -0.26
C ALA A 33 9.49 -3.68 -0.73
N ALA A 34 9.88 -2.44 -0.41
CA ALA A 34 9.18 -1.24 -0.86
C ALA A 34 9.19 -1.10 -2.40
N GLN A 35 10.32 -1.38 -3.05
CA GLN A 35 10.44 -1.38 -4.52
C GLN A 35 9.60 -2.49 -5.16
N ASP A 36 9.66 -3.70 -4.63
CA ASP A 36 8.88 -4.84 -5.13
C ASP A 36 7.37 -4.65 -4.94
N PHE A 37 6.98 -4.07 -3.81
CA PHE A 37 5.60 -3.67 -3.55
C PHE A 37 5.12 -2.68 -4.61
N ALA A 38 5.84 -1.57 -4.79
CA ALA A 38 5.49 -0.53 -5.75
C ALA A 38 5.43 -1.09 -7.18
N SER A 39 6.42 -1.89 -7.58
CA SER A 39 6.47 -2.56 -8.88
C SER A 39 5.26 -3.49 -9.08
N GLY A 40 4.92 -4.31 -8.08
CA GLY A 40 3.76 -5.19 -8.14
C GLY A 40 2.44 -4.43 -8.25
N PHE A 41 2.26 -3.44 -7.38
CA PHE A 41 1.06 -2.63 -7.28
C PHE A 41 0.79 -1.85 -8.58
N TYR A 42 1.74 -1.01 -9.01
CA TYR A 42 1.55 -0.14 -10.17
C TYR A 42 1.49 -0.93 -11.48
N ARG A 43 2.30 -1.98 -11.63
CA ARG A 43 2.24 -2.82 -12.83
C ARG A 43 0.87 -3.45 -12.97
N TYR A 44 0.28 -3.94 -11.88
CA TYR A 44 -1.04 -4.56 -11.92
C TYR A 44 -2.14 -3.55 -12.29
N LEU A 45 -2.13 -2.35 -11.67
CA LEU A 45 -3.05 -1.27 -12.05
C LEU A 45 -2.91 -0.84 -13.51
N SER A 46 -1.68 -0.79 -14.04
CA SER A 46 -1.45 -0.41 -15.44
C SER A 46 -1.96 -1.44 -16.45
N GLN A 47 -1.95 -2.73 -16.07
CA GLN A 47 -2.35 -3.83 -16.95
C GLN A 47 -3.84 -4.16 -16.83
N GLN A 48 -4.45 -3.86 -15.69
CA GLN A 48 -5.85 -4.16 -15.39
C GLN A 48 -6.52 -2.95 -14.74
N PRO A 49 -6.79 -1.87 -15.52
CA PRO A 49 -7.30 -0.61 -14.99
C PRO A 49 -8.71 -0.73 -14.37
N GLU A 50 -9.48 -1.74 -14.80
CA GLU A 50 -10.83 -2.03 -14.29
C GLU A 50 -10.82 -2.77 -12.94
N VAL A 51 -9.65 -3.19 -12.45
CA VAL A 51 -9.56 -4.05 -11.27
C VAL A 51 -9.46 -3.27 -9.98
N ASP A 52 -10.16 -3.78 -8.97
CA ASP A 52 -10.16 -3.32 -7.59
C ASP A 52 -8.73 -3.10 -7.06
N ILE A 53 -8.52 -1.91 -6.47
CA ILE A 53 -7.27 -1.50 -5.84
C ILE A 53 -6.79 -2.48 -4.77
N LEU A 54 -7.71 -3.19 -4.09
CA LEU A 54 -7.38 -4.21 -3.10
C LEU A 54 -6.65 -5.41 -3.73
N VAL A 55 -7.00 -5.78 -4.97
CA VAL A 55 -6.30 -6.84 -5.69
C VAL A 55 -4.88 -6.39 -6.06
N ALA A 56 -4.73 -5.14 -6.54
CA ALA A 56 -3.42 -4.57 -6.82
C ALA A 56 -2.53 -4.52 -5.57
N LEU A 57 -3.12 -4.18 -4.42
CA LEU A 57 -2.47 -4.22 -3.10
C LEU A 57 -1.95 -5.62 -2.77
N GLN A 58 -2.80 -6.64 -2.93
CA GLN A 58 -2.39 -8.02 -2.66
C GLN A 58 -1.24 -8.46 -3.58
N LYS A 59 -1.26 -8.04 -4.85
CA LYS A 59 -0.16 -8.34 -5.79
C LYS A 59 1.14 -7.61 -5.41
N GLY A 60 1.06 -6.38 -4.92
CA GLY A 60 2.19 -5.67 -4.33
C GLY A 60 2.77 -6.44 -3.14
N LYS A 61 1.93 -6.77 -2.14
CA LYS A 61 2.34 -7.52 -0.94
C LYS A 61 2.97 -8.87 -1.29
N THR A 62 2.36 -9.62 -2.20
CA THR A 62 2.87 -10.94 -2.66
C THR A 62 4.29 -10.86 -3.21
N ARG A 63 4.65 -9.77 -3.89
CA ARG A 63 6.02 -9.58 -4.41
C ARG A 63 6.99 -9.18 -3.32
N ALA A 64 6.59 -8.21 -2.51
CA ALA A 64 7.40 -7.71 -1.40
C ALA A 64 7.67 -8.76 -0.31
N ALA A 65 6.80 -9.77 -0.16
CA ALA A 65 6.92 -10.83 0.83
C ALA A 65 8.21 -11.66 0.75
N ARG A 66 8.97 -11.53 -0.34
CA ARG A 66 10.30 -12.15 -0.49
C ARG A 66 11.37 -11.47 0.35
N HIS A 67 11.09 -10.26 0.81
CA HIS A 67 12.03 -9.37 1.47
C HIS A 67 11.52 -8.89 2.84
N GLU A 68 10.23 -9.05 3.14
CA GLU A 68 9.60 -8.57 4.37
C GLU A 68 8.45 -9.51 4.78
N GLU A 69 8.49 -10.07 5.99
CA GLU A 69 7.53 -11.10 6.43
C GLU A 69 6.21 -10.49 6.92
N ASN A 70 6.25 -9.30 7.52
CA ASN A 70 5.11 -8.71 8.25
C ASN A 70 4.38 -7.60 7.46
N LEU A 71 4.33 -7.70 6.13
CA LEU A 71 3.74 -6.67 5.27
C LEU A 71 2.26 -6.37 5.55
N ASP A 72 1.52 -7.32 6.11
CA ASP A 72 0.11 -7.12 6.49
C ASP A 72 -0.06 -6.22 7.72
N GLU A 73 0.92 -6.23 8.62
CA GLU A 73 0.96 -5.35 9.78
C GLU A 73 1.56 -3.97 9.41
N LEU A 74 2.50 -3.98 8.45
CA LEU A 74 3.24 -2.81 8.04
C LEU A 74 2.48 -1.92 7.05
N ILE A 75 1.70 -2.48 6.13
CA ILE A 75 1.00 -1.73 5.08
C ILE A 75 -0.49 -1.68 5.39
N SER A 76 -1.01 -0.45 5.54
CA SER A 76 -2.43 -0.19 5.80
C SER A 76 -3.06 0.64 4.69
N VAL A 77 -4.35 0.43 4.46
CA VAL A 77 -5.17 1.16 3.49
C VAL A 77 -6.26 1.89 4.22
N TYR A 78 -6.46 3.15 3.86
CA TYR A 78 -7.45 4.03 4.44
C TYR A 78 -8.44 4.54 3.40
N SER A 79 -9.69 4.67 3.81
CA SER A 79 -10.76 5.35 3.07
C SER A 79 -11.63 6.10 4.06
N ASN A 80 -11.91 7.38 3.80
CA ASN A 80 -12.71 8.24 4.68
C ASN A 80 -12.23 8.26 6.15
N GLY A 81 -10.91 8.26 6.37
CA GLY A 81 -10.30 8.26 7.71
C GLY A 81 -10.31 6.89 8.42
N VAL A 82 -10.87 5.84 7.79
CA VAL A 82 -11.01 4.50 8.38
C VAL A 82 -10.03 3.53 7.74
N LYS A 83 -9.35 2.70 8.55
CA LYS A 83 -8.53 1.59 8.04
C LYS A 83 -9.47 0.52 7.48
N ILE A 84 -9.33 0.19 6.20
CA ILE A 84 -10.15 -0.79 5.49
C ILE A 84 -9.40 -2.07 5.12
N PHE A 85 -8.07 -2.03 5.21
CA PHE A 85 -7.18 -3.16 4.96
C PHE A 85 -5.89 -2.94 5.74
#